data_AF-A0A926Y6I9-F1
#
_entry.id   AF-A0A926Y6I9-F1
#
_cell.length_a   1.000
_cell.length_b   1.000
_cell.length_c   1.000
_cell.angle_alpha   90.00
_cell.angle_beta   90.00
_cell.angle_gamma   90.00
#
_symmetry.space_group_name_H-M   'P 1'
#
loop_
_entity.id
_entity.type
_entity.pdbx_description
1 polymer ?
#
loop_
_entity_poly.entity_id
_entity_poly.type
_entity_poly.pdbx_seq_one_letter_code
_entity_poly.pdbx_strand_id
1 'polypeptide(L)'
;MFKTLTVTSALVAAGLLGVLESSAIAQTSRPTRSAPASSSSRNQISALDRQFVIDAAHGGIAEVKMAQLALQKSTSPEVKRFAQQMIDQHTPANKELMRLAAQKGIAAPTDEGPKYKAAMMRVMQMSGDSFDKAYMSEGGVNGHLEAAAVYQRQTMMGQDPDLKAFAAKMLPAVQGHLEMASIMTGYRVARDGNTMPGMTGTSGANTTMPGMTGTQRGNTTMPGMTGTQGGSNMMPGMNGTSGGNTTTPATTGTPTSR
;
A
#
# COMPACT_ATOMS: atom_id res chain seq x y z
N MET A 1 -73.96 2.50 57.46
CA MET A 1 -73.39 1.13 57.43
C MET A 1 -71.88 1.26 57.64
N PHE A 2 -71.23 0.74 58.69
CA PHE A 2 -71.65 0.12 59.96
C PHE A 2 -70.67 0.57 61.07
N LYS A 3 -71.19 0.73 62.31
CA LYS A 3 -70.67 0.34 63.67
C LYS A 3 -69.14 0.04 63.83
N THR A 4 -68.41 0.26 64.93
CA THR A 4 -68.65 0.24 66.42
C THR A 4 -67.31 0.66 67.13
N LEU A 5 -67.15 1.11 68.39
CA LEU A 5 -68.09 1.44 69.50
C LEU A 5 -67.57 2.51 70.51
N THR A 6 -66.93 2.14 71.63
CA THR A 6 -66.73 2.95 72.88
C THR A 6 -65.38 2.78 73.59
N VAL A 7 -64.98 3.87 74.27
CA VAL A 7 -64.16 4.04 75.49
C VAL A 7 -64.13 2.85 76.49
N THR A 8 -62.94 2.57 77.08
CA THR A 8 -62.77 2.27 78.54
C THR A 8 -61.30 2.42 79.01
N SER A 9 -61.13 2.54 80.33
CA SER A 9 -59.89 2.99 81.01
C SER A 9 -58.93 1.88 81.47
N ALA A 10 -57.67 2.28 81.65
CA ALA A 10 -56.73 1.90 82.71
C ALA A 10 -56.44 0.43 83.04
N LEU A 11 -55.15 0.06 82.92
CA LEU A 11 -54.46 -0.70 83.97
C LEU A 11 -52.96 -0.35 83.97
N VAL A 12 -52.45 -0.01 85.15
CA VAL A 12 -51.02 0.27 85.40
C VAL A 12 -50.34 -1.03 85.82
N ALA A 13 -49.22 -1.37 85.19
CA ALA A 13 -48.28 -2.38 85.67
C ALA A 13 -46.85 -1.87 85.43
N ALA A 14 -45.98 -1.99 86.43
CA ALA A 14 -44.64 -1.39 86.46
C ALA A 14 -43.54 -2.45 86.29
N GLY A 15 -42.38 -2.02 85.79
CA GLY A 15 -41.19 -2.85 85.56
C GLY A 15 -41.10 -3.44 84.15
N LEU A 16 -39.94 -3.58 83.51
CA LEU A 16 -38.56 -3.49 84.00
C LEU A 16 -37.62 -2.83 82.97
N LEU A 17 -36.41 -2.49 83.44
CA LEU A 17 -35.24 -1.92 82.74
C LEU A 17 -35.13 -2.14 81.22
N GLY A 18 -34.78 -1.06 80.51
CA GLY A 18 -34.24 -1.10 79.14
C GLY A 18 -33.55 0.23 78.77
N VAL A 19 -32.24 0.33 79.03
CA VAL A 19 -31.43 1.49 78.61
C VAL A 19 -30.99 1.27 77.15
N LEU A 20 -31.28 2.22 76.27
CA LEU A 20 -30.52 2.45 75.04
C LEU A 20 -30.34 3.94 74.81
N GLU A 21 -29.09 4.34 74.56
CA GLU A 21 -28.66 5.73 74.49
C GLU A 21 -28.80 6.30 73.07
N SER A 22 -29.02 7.62 72.99
CA SER A 22 -29.03 8.34 71.72
C SER A 22 -27.61 8.48 71.17
N SER A 23 -27.32 7.84 70.03
CA SER A 23 -26.09 8.08 69.27
C SER A 23 -26.33 9.07 68.13
N ALA A 24 -25.67 10.23 68.20
CA ALA A 24 -25.71 11.24 67.15
C ALA A 24 -25.00 10.76 65.87
N ILE A 25 -25.60 11.01 64.72
CA ILE A 25 -25.03 10.63 63.42
C ILE A 25 -23.98 11.68 63.01
N ALA A 26 -22.71 11.42 63.28
CA ALA A 26 -21.62 12.25 62.77
C ALA A 26 -21.47 12.09 61.25
N GLN A 27 -21.66 13.17 60.50
CA GLN A 27 -21.42 13.19 59.04
C GLN A 27 -19.92 13.32 58.74
N THR A 28 -19.24 12.18 58.66
CA THR A 28 -17.84 12.15 58.19
C THR A 28 -17.77 12.41 56.69
N SER A 29 -17.39 13.63 56.32
CA SER A 29 -17.12 14.02 54.93
C SER A 29 -15.94 13.23 54.38
N ARG A 30 -16.23 12.15 53.64
CA ARG A 30 -15.22 11.30 53.02
C ARG A 30 -14.57 12.04 51.84
N PRO A 31 -13.24 12.26 51.82
CA PRO A 31 -12.60 12.90 50.69
C PRO A 31 -12.72 11.99 49.46
N THR A 32 -13.34 12.49 48.41
CA THR A 32 -13.32 11.86 47.09
C THR A 32 -11.91 11.96 46.54
N ARG A 33 -11.09 10.95 46.84
CA ARG A 33 -9.77 10.75 46.23
C ARG A 33 -9.99 10.50 44.74
N SER A 34 -10.01 11.58 43.98
CA SER A 34 -10.00 11.55 42.52
C SER A 34 -8.77 10.74 42.11
N ALA A 35 -9.01 9.53 41.61
CA ALA A 35 -7.94 8.75 41.01
C ALA A 35 -7.38 9.59 39.85
N PRO A 36 -6.07 9.83 39.75
CA PRO A 36 -5.52 10.43 38.55
C PRO A 36 -5.88 9.50 37.40
N ALA A 37 -6.64 10.01 36.42
CA ALA A 37 -6.89 9.27 35.20
C ALA A 37 -5.53 8.99 34.56
N SER A 38 -5.13 7.70 34.54
CA SER A 38 -3.80 7.27 34.12
C SER A 38 -3.57 7.57 32.64
N SER A 39 -3.14 8.80 32.33
CA SER A 39 -2.74 9.26 31.00
C SER A 39 -1.39 8.67 30.55
N SER A 40 -0.99 7.55 31.14
CA SER A 40 0.30 6.87 30.97
C SER A 40 0.35 5.95 29.73
N SER A 41 -0.81 5.59 29.17
CA SER A 41 -0.92 4.62 28.08
C SER A 41 -0.44 5.12 26.71
N ARG A 42 -0.10 6.42 26.57
CA ARG A 42 0.33 7.02 25.29
C ARG A 42 1.80 6.80 24.94
N ASN A 43 2.62 6.28 25.87
CA ASN A 43 4.07 6.11 25.68
C ASN A 43 4.54 4.65 25.60
N GLN A 44 3.62 3.66 25.59
CA GLN A 44 3.98 2.25 25.44
C GLN A 44 3.57 1.74 24.06
N ILE A 45 4.56 1.32 23.27
CA ILE A 45 4.36 0.67 21.97
C ILE A 45 3.53 -0.59 22.14
N SER A 46 2.41 -0.70 21.41
CA SER A 46 1.56 -1.88 21.48
C SER A 46 2.23 -3.10 20.82
N ALA A 47 1.74 -4.30 21.16
CA ALA A 47 2.21 -5.52 20.50
C ALA A 47 1.96 -5.49 18.98
N LEU A 48 0.88 -4.84 18.53
CA LEU A 48 0.56 -4.71 17.10
C LEU A 48 1.54 -3.78 16.39
N ASP A 49 1.85 -2.61 16.97
CA ASP A 49 2.84 -1.67 16.42
C ASP A 49 4.24 -2.31 16.35
N ARG A 50 4.61 -3.09 17.37
CA ARG A 50 5.87 -3.85 17.40
C ARG A 50 5.91 -4.93 16.32
N GLN A 51 4.81 -5.67 16.15
CA GLN A 51 4.71 -6.71 15.12
C GLN A 51 4.77 -6.11 13.71
N PHE A 52 4.09 -4.99 13.47
CA PHE A 52 4.18 -4.25 12.20
C PHE A 52 5.63 -3.91 11.83
N VAL A 53 6.42 -3.39 12.79
CA VAL A 53 7.83 -3.07 12.55
C VAL A 53 8.65 -4.32 12.20
N ILE A 54 8.40 -5.45 12.87
CA ILE A 54 9.12 -6.71 12.60
C ILE A 54 8.74 -7.27 11.21
N ASP A 55 7.45 -7.34 10.91
CA ASP A 55 6.94 -7.89 9.64
C ASP A 55 7.38 -7.04 8.44
N ALA A 56 7.21 -5.71 8.54
CA ALA A 56 7.59 -4.77 7.48
C ALA A 56 9.11 -4.69 7.28
N ALA A 57 9.92 -4.90 8.33
CA ALA A 57 11.36 -4.97 8.21
C ALA A 57 11.83 -6.25 7.49
N HIS A 58 11.33 -7.41 7.90
CA HIS A 58 11.65 -8.68 7.22
C HIS A 58 11.21 -8.66 5.75
N GLY A 59 9.98 -8.22 5.47
CA GLY A 59 9.45 -8.08 4.11
C GLY A 59 10.26 -7.10 3.26
N GLY A 60 10.47 -5.88 3.75
CA GLY A 60 11.21 -4.85 3.00
C GLY A 60 12.67 -5.21 2.73
N ILE A 61 13.34 -5.91 3.64
CA ILE A 61 14.69 -6.44 3.41
C ILE A 61 14.66 -7.55 2.34
N ALA A 62 13.65 -8.42 2.38
CA ALA A 62 13.46 -9.46 1.37
C ALA A 62 13.22 -8.88 -0.03
N GLU A 63 12.35 -7.88 -0.16
CA GLU A 63 11.99 -7.24 -1.43
C GLU A 63 13.21 -6.62 -2.12
N VAL A 64 14.05 -5.89 -1.37
CA VAL A 64 15.30 -5.32 -1.91
C VAL A 64 16.29 -6.42 -2.33
N LYS A 65 16.48 -7.48 -1.52
CA LYS A 65 17.38 -8.59 -1.87
C LYS A 65 16.90 -9.38 -3.09
N MET A 66 15.61 -9.67 -3.16
CA MET A 66 14.98 -10.35 -4.31
C MET A 66 15.08 -9.52 -5.59
N ALA A 67 14.90 -8.20 -5.50
CA ALA A 67 15.07 -7.31 -6.63
C ALA A 67 16.54 -7.21 -7.09
N GLN A 68 17.50 -7.16 -6.16
CA GLN A 68 18.94 -7.24 -6.49
C GLN A 68 19.29 -8.56 -7.19
N LEU A 69 18.70 -9.68 -6.77
CA LEU A 69 18.84 -10.97 -7.44
C LEU A 69 18.24 -10.94 -8.85
N ALA A 70 17.10 -10.27 -9.04
CA ALA A 70 16.45 -10.12 -10.34
C ALA A 70 17.26 -9.30 -11.35
N LEU A 71 17.89 -8.20 -10.91
CA LEU A 71 18.82 -7.43 -11.76
C LEU A 71 20.01 -8.27 -12.25
N GLN A 72 20.49 -9.20 -11.42
CA GLN A 72 21.61 -10.10 -11.74
C GLN A 72 21.21 -11.26 -12.67
N LYS A 73 20.06 -11.91 -12.42
CA LYS A 73 19.69 -13.18 -13.08
C LYS A 73 18.72 -13.04 -14.26
N SER A 74 17.90 -11.99 -14.29
CA SER A 74 16.93 -11.80 -15.38
C SER A 74 17.62 -11.41 -16.69
N THR A 75 17.00 -11.74 -17.81
CA THR A 75 17.29 -11.15 -19.14
C THR A 75 16.16 -10.26 -19.64
N SER A 76 14.97 -10.32 -19.04
CA SER A 76 13.82 -9.48 -19.39
C SER A 76 14.04 -8.01 -18.98
N PRO A 77 13.96 -7.05 -19.94
CA PRO A 77 14.04 -5.63 -19.62
C PRO A 77 12.91 -5.15 -18.68
N GLU A 78 11.72 -5.76 -18.79
CA GLU A 78 10.56 -5.41 -18.00
C GLU A 78 10.72 -5.85 -16.54
N VAL A 79 11.20 -7.07 -16.32
CA VAL A 79 11.50 -7.59 -14.98
C VAL A 79 12.63 -6.79 -14.33
N LYS A 80 13.68 -6.42 -15.09
CA LYS A 80 14.74 -5.53 -14.58
C LYS A 80 14.22 -4.15 -14.20
N ARG A 81 13.32 -3.56 -15.01
CA ARG A 81 12.69 -2.27 -14.68
C ARG A 81 11.85 -2.35 -13.40
N PHE A 82 11.05 -3.40 -13.26
CA PHE A 82 10.28 -3.64 -12.02
C PHE A 82 11.22 -3.79 -10.81
N ALA A 83 12.27 -4.61 -10.93
CA ALA A 83 13.26 -4.82 -9.87
C ALA A 83 13.99 -3.52 -9.48
N GLN A 84 14.40 -2.70 -10.45
CA GLN A 84 15.02 -1.41 -10.15
C GLN A 84 14.07 -0.51 -9.36
N GLN A 85 12.80 -0.42 -9.77
CA GLN A 85 11.79 0.34 -9.03
C GLN A 85 11.58 -0.18 -7.60
N MET A 86 11.61 -1.51 -7.38
CA MET A 86 11.55 -2.07 -6.02
C MET A 86 12.73 -1.58 -5.17
N ILE A 87 13.95 -1.61 -5.70
CA ILE A 87 15.14 -1.13 -4.97
C ILE A 87 15.01 0.36 -4.66
N ASP A 88 14.65 1.18 -5.64
CA ASP A 88 14.61 2.64 -5.52
C ASP A 88 13.57 3.12 -4.50
N GLN A 89 12.43 2.42 -4.40
CA GLN A 89 11.34 2.80 -3.48
C GLN A 89 11.41 2.11 -2.12
N HIS A 90 11.75 0.82 -2.05
CA HIS A 90 11.81 0.10 -0.77
C HIS A 90 13.08 0.41 0.03
N THR A 91 14.23 0.68 -0.61
CA THR A 91 15.46 1.04 0.13
C THR A 91 15.30 2.28 1.04
N PRO A 92 14.75 3.42 0.60
CA PRO A 92 14.50 4.55 1.49
C PRO A 92 13.40 4.27 2.51
N ALA A 93 12.34 3.53 2.15
CA ALA A 93 11.28 3.15 3.08
C ALA A 93 11.81 2.30 4.25
N ASN A 94 12.67 1.31 3.96
CA ASN A 94 13.33 0.49 4.97
C ASN A 94 14.18 1.34 5.93
N LYS A 95 14.94 2.31 5.41
CA LYS A 95 15.74 3.24 6.24
C LYS A 95 14.86 4.09 7.15
N GLU A 96 13.72 4.57 6.65
CA GLU A 96 12.75 5.33 7.43
C GLU A 96 12.10 4.48 8.53
N LEU A 97 11.71 3.24 8.22
CA LEU A 97 11.19 2.27 9.20
C LEU A 97 12.22 1.96 10.28
N MET A 98 13.49 1.72 9.92
CA MET A 98 14.55 1.44 10.92
C MET A 98 14.80 2.64 11.83
N ARG A 99 14.74 3.86 11.29
CA ARG A 99 14.84 5.10 12.08
C ARG A 99 13.66 5.23 13.06
N LEU A 100 12.43 4.94 12.62
CA LEU A 100 11.25 4.93 13.49
C LEU A 100 11.36 3.85 14.57
N ALA A 101 11.75 2.62 14.21
CA ALA A 101 11.95 1.53 15.15
C ALA A 101 12.94 1.91 16.28
N ALA A 102 14.09 2.48 15.91
CA ALA A 102 15.08 2.96 16.87
C ALA A 102 14.53 4.08 17.78
N GLN A 103 13.81 5.07 17.23
CA GLN A 103 13.18 6.14 18.01
C GLN A 103 12.11 5.63 18.99
N LYS A 104 11.45 4.52 18.68
CA LYS A 104 10.40 3.90 19.50
C LYS A 104 10.93 2.79 20.44
N GLY A 105 12.24 2.55 20.49
CA GLY A 105 12.82 1.46 21.29
C GLY A 105 12.40 0.06 20.83
N ILE A 106 12.12 -0.10 19.54
CA ILE A 106 11.78 -1.38 18.92
C ILE A 106 13.04 -1.98 18.30
N ALA A 107 13.46 -3.14 18.79
CA ALA A 107 14.49 -3.95 18.14
C ALA A 107 13.90 -4.55 16.85
N ALA A 108 14.16 -3.90 15.71
CA ALA A 108 13.82 -4.40 14.40
C ALA A 108 14.86 -5.43 13.92
N PRO A 109 14.45 -6.44 13.11
CA PRO A 109 15.37 -7.38 12.51
C PRO A 109 16.27 -6.70 11.45
N THR A 110 17.46 -7.24 11.26
CA THR A 110 18.47 -6.77 10.28
C THR A 110 18.63 -7.70 9.08
N ASP A 111 17.81 -8.75 8.99
CA ASP A 111 17.75 -9.70 7.89
C ASP A 111 16.29 -9.98 7.46
N GLU A 112 16.13 -10.73 6.36
CA GLU A 112 14.85 -11.09 5.78
C GLU A 112 14.07 -12.15 6.59
N GLY A 113 14.66 -12.77 7.61
CA GLY A 113 14.05 -13.85 8.37
C GLY A 113 13.93 -15.18 7.60
N PRO A 114 13.61 -16.28 8.30
CA PRO A 114 13.70 -17.64 7.73
C PRO A 114 12.72 -17.89 6.58
N LYS A 115 11.50 -17.32 6.65
CA LYS A 115 10.46 -17.46 5.61
C LYS A 115 10.93 -16.90 4.27
N TYR A 116 11.31 -15.62 4.26
CA TYR A 116 11.72 -14.94 3.04
C TYR A 116 13.07 -15.44 2.53
N LYS A 117 13.99 -15.83 3.43
CA LYS A 117 15.24 -16.50 3.05
C LYS A 117 14.98 -17.83 2.32
N ALA A 118 14.04 -18.64 2.81
CA ALA A 118 13.64 -19.88 2.13
C ALA A 118 12.99 -19.61 0.76
N ALA A 119 12.18 -18.56 0.64
CA ALA A 119 11.63 -18.11 -0.64
C ALA A 119 12.72 -17.69 -1.63
N MET A 120 13.66 -16.85 -1.21
CA MET A 120 14.79 -16.42 -2.02
C MET A 120 15.67 -17.59 -2.46
N MET A 121 15.94 -18.57 -1.58
CA MET A 121 16.68 -19.78 -1.94
C MET A 121 15.96 -20.64 -2.99
N ARG A 122 14.61 -20.72 -2.97
CA ARG A 122 13.83 -21.40 -4.01
C ARG A 122 13.96 -20.67 -5.36
N VAL A 123 13.80 -19.35 -5.37
CA VAL A 123 13.85 -18.56 -6.61
C VAL A 123 15.27 -18.51 -7.20
N MET A 124 16.31 -18.44 -6.36
CA MET A 124 17.72 -18.41 -6.78
C MET A 124 18.14 -19.63 -7.62
N GLN A 125 17.52 -20.80 -7.38
CA GLN A 125 17.79 -22.05 -8.11
C GLN A 125 17.22 -22.05 -9.54
N MET A 126 16.31 -21.14 -9.87
CA MET A 126 15.69 -21.05 -11.19
C MET A 126 16.52 -20.21 -12.17
N SER A 127 16.26 -20.29 -13.48
CA SER A 127 16.99 -19.55 -14.52
C SER A 127 16.11 -19.15 -15.71
N GLY A 128 16.46 -18.07 -16.41
CA GLY A 128 15.69 -17.54 -17.55
C GLY A 128 14.22 -17.26 -17.19
N ASP A 129 13.29 -17.54 -18.10
CA ASP A 129 11.84 -17.37 -17.93
C ASP A 129 11.29 -18.00 -16.64
N SER A 130 11.87 -19.11 -16.18
CA SER A 130 11.44 -19.76 -14.93
C SER A 130 11.80 -18.93 -13.70
N PHE A 131 12.97 -18.29 -13.72
CA PHE A 131 13.38 -17.34 -12.68
C PHE A 131 12.50 -16.09 -12.72
N ASP A 132 12.28 -15.51 -13.90
CA ASP A 132 11.46 -14.29 -14.06
C ASP A 132 10.04 -14.50 -13.53
N LYS A 133 9.39 -15.62 -13.90
CA LYS A 133 8.06 -15.99 -13.40
C LYS A 133 8.03 -16.18 -11.89
N ALA A 134 9.05 -16.84 -11.32
CA ALA A 134 9.11 -17.10 -9.89
C ALA A 134 9.41 -15.84 -9.06
N TYR A 135 10.27 -14.94 -9.55
CA TYR A 135 10.49 -13.63 -8.94
C TYR A 135 9.22 -12.78 -8.95
N MET A 136 8.54 -12.68 -10.10
CA MET A 136 7.30 -11.89 -10.21
C MET A 136 6.15 -12.50 -9.41
N SER A 137 6.06 -13.83 -9.28
CA SER A 137 5.06 -14.49 -8.44
C SER A 137 5.36 -14.34 -6.94
N GLU A 138 6.58 -14.63 -6.49
CA GLU A 138 6.93 -14.66 -5.06
C GLU A 138 7.15 -13.24 -4.51
N GLY A 139 8.00 -12.43 -5.15
CA GLY A 139 8.28 -11.06 -4.71
C GLY A 139 7.25 -10.06 -5.23
N GLY A 140 6.88 -10.14 -6.51
CA GLY A 140 5.96 -9.19 -7.12
C GLY A 140 4.52 -9.30 -6.61
N VAL A 141 3.92 -10.50 -6.64
CA VAL A 141 2.52 -10.71 -6.25
C VAL A 141 2.39 -11.11 -4.77
N ASN A 142 2.98 -12.24 -4.35
CA ASN A 142 2.76 -12.77 -3.01
C ASN A 142 3.31 -11.85 -1.91
N GLY A 143 4.55 -11.36 -2.07
CA GLY A 143 5.16 -10.40 -1.15
C GLY A 143 4.35 -9.11 -0.99
N HIS A 144 3.87 -8.53 -2.08
CA HIS A 144 3.08 -7.29 -2.03
C HIS A 144 1.64 -7.50 -1.53
N LEU A 145 1.03 -8.69 -1.71
CA LEU A 145 -0.23 -9.04 -1.03
C LEU A 145 -0.06 -9.08 0.49
N GLU A 146 1.01 -9.71 0.98
CA GLU A 146 1.35 -9.77 2.40
C GLU A 146 1.67 -8.40 2.97
N ALA A 147 2.51 -7.62 2.29
CA ALA A 147 2.80 -6.24 2.66
C ALA A 147 1.52 -5.38 2.69
N ALA A 148 0.62 -5.50 1.70
CA ALA A 148 -0.64 -4.76 1.70
C ALA A 148 -1.47 -5.08 2.97
N ALA A 149 -1.57 -6.35 3.36
CA ALA A 149 -2.28 -6.76 4.57
C ALA A 149 -1.61 -6.23 5.86
N VAL A 150 -0.28 -6.28 5.96
CA VAL A 150 0.50 -5.74 7.11
C VAL A 150 0.31 -4.23 7.25
N TYR A 151 0.46 -3.48 6.15
CA TYR A 151 0.35 -2.02 6.15
C TYR A 151 -1.10 -1.53 6.35
N GLN A 152 -2.09 -2.24 5.80
CA GLN A 152 -3.52 -1.97 6.09
C GLN A 152 -3.84 -2.23 7.56
N ARG A 153 -3.38 -3.35 8.15
CA ARG A 153 -3.58 -3.66 9.57
C ARG A 153 -3.02 -2.56 10.46
N GLN A 154 -1.80 -2.09 10.22
CA GLN A 154 -1.21 -1.00 11.00
C GLN A 154 -2.00 0.31 10.82
N THR A 155 -2.37 0.66 9.58
CA THR A 155 -3.14 1.88 9.29
C THR A 155 -4.47 1.91 10.06
N MET A 156 -5.20 0.79 10.10
CA MET A 156 -6.48 0.70 10.80
C MET A 156 -6.30 0.55 12.33
N MET A 157 -5.51 -0.45 12.76
CA MET A 157 -5.51 -0.98 14.13
C MET A 157 -4.29 -0.58 14.97
N GLY A 158 -3.28 0.07 14.37
CA GLY A 158 -2.12 0.61 15.08
C GLY A 158 -2.50 1.65 16.13
N GLN A 159 -1.62 1.85 17.11
CA GLN A 159 -1.79 2.83 18.19
C GLN A 159 -0.71 3.93 18.14
N ASP A 160 0.51 3.62 17.71
CA ASP A 160 1.56 4.63 17.57
C ASP A 160 1.32 5.51 16.32
N PRO A 161 1.18 6.84 16.47
CA PRO A 161 0.78 7.72 15.37
C PRO A 161 1.82 7.79 14.25
N ASP A 162 3.12 7.65 14.56
CA ASP A 162 4.17 7.75 13.55
C ASP A 162 4.24 6.46 12.71
N LEU A 163 4.07 5.29 13.35
CA LEU A 163 3.97 4.02 12.64
C LEU A 163 2.68 3.90 11.81
N LYS A 164 1.56 4.45 12.28
CA LYS A 164 0.34 4.59 11.45
C LYS A 164 0.57 5.51 10.24
N ALA A 165 1.21 6.66 10.44
CA ALA A 165 1.50 7.61 9.37
C ALA A 165 2.47 7.01 8.33
N PHE A 166 3.50 6.29 8.77
CA PHE A 166 4.41 5.55 7.90
C PHE A 166 3.67 4.46 7.10
N ALA A 167 2.80 3.67 7.75
CA ALA A 167 2.03 2.64 7.07
C ALA A 167 1.09 3.23 6.01
N ALA A 168 0.37 4.31 6.34
CA ALA A 168 -0.52 5.01 5.42
C ALA A 168 0.22 5.65 4.23
N LYS A 169 1.43 6.19 4.47
CA LYS A 169 2.31 6.78 3.45
C LYS A 169 2.77 5.76 2.41
N MET A 170 3.13 4.55 2.85
CA MET A 170 3.71 3.51 2.00
C MET A 170 2.69 2.63 1.30
N LEU A 171 1.49 2.46 1.87
CA LEU A 171 0.46 1.57 1.33
C LEU A 171 0.12 1.80 -0.16
N PRO A 172 0.01 3.05 -0.68
CA PRO A 172 -0.24 3.28 -2.11
C PRO A 172 0.87 2.74 -3.03
N ALA A 173 2.14 2.80 -2.60
CA ALA A 173 3.25 2.25 -3.38
C ALA A 173 3.18 0.71 -3.42
N VAL A 174 2.92 0.08 -2.27
CA VAL A 174 2.72 -1.38 -2.16
C VAL A 174 1.56 -1.85 -3.07
N GLN A 175 0.45 -1.11 -3.09
CA GLN A 175 -0.70 -1.41 -3.96
C GLN A 175 -0.38 -1.23 -5.45
N GLY A 176 0.31 -0.14 -5.84
CA GLY A 176 0.72 0.09 -7.23
C GLY A 176 1.73 -0.95 -7.73
N HIS A 177 2.63 -1.41 -6.86
CA HIS A 177 3.57 -2.49 -7.17
C HIS A 177 2.86 -3.83 -7.36
N LEU A 178 1.89 -4.16 -6.50
CA LEU A 178 1.03 -5.33 -6.67
C LEU A 178 0.25 -5.27 -7.99
N GLU A 179 -0.29 -4.11 -8.37
CA GLU A 179 -1.02 -3.93 -9.63
C GLU A 179 -0.11 -4.18 -10.84
N MET A 180 1.09 -3.59 -10.87
CA MET A 180 2.07 -3.84 -11.94
C MET A 180 2.46 -5.33 -12.01
N ALA A 181 2.78 -5.95 -10.87
CA ALA A 181 3.11 -7.37 -10.82
C ALA A 181 1.94 -8.25 -11.29
N SER A 182 0.70 -7.88 -10.96
CA SER A 182 -0.52 -8.56 -11.40
C SER A 182 -0.70 -8.48 -12.91
N ILE A 183 -0.46 -7.30 -13.51
CA ILE A 183 -0.48 -7.11 -14.96
C ILE A 183 0.60 -7.96 -15.64
N MET A 184 1.84 -7.91 -15.15
CA MET A 184 2.98 -8.63 -15.72
C MET A 184 2.87 -10.16 -15.62
N THR A 185 2.23 -10.67 -14.57
CA THR A 185 2.02 -12.12 -14.36
C THR A 185 0.71 -12.64 -14.95
N GLY A 186 -0.20 -11.75 -15.34
CA GLY A 186 -1.59 -12.10 -15.61
C GLY A 186 -2.38 -12.55 -14.36
N TYR A 187 -1.82 -12.37 -13.15
CA TYR A 187 -2.51 -12.68 -11.91
C TYR A 187 -3.77 -11.81 -11.79
N ARG A 188 -4.91 -12.48 -11.67
CA ARG A 188 -6.20 -11.85 -11.39
C ARG A 188 -6.56 -12.20 -9.96
N VAL A 189 -6.64 -11.20 -9.10
CA VAL A 189 -7.47 -11.31 -7.90
C VAL A 189 -8.86 -11.74 -8.37
N ALA A 190 -9.42 -12.78 -7.77
CA ALA A 190 -10.76 -13.26 -8.12
C ALA A 190 -11.75 -12.10 -7.91
N ARG A 191 -12.16 -11.45 -9.01
CA ARG A 191 -13.30 -10.56 -9.03
C ARG A 191 -14.54 -11.44 -9.03
N ASP A 192 -14.87 -11.99 -7.87
CA ASP A 192 -16.23 -12.42 -7.60
C ASP A 192 -17.16 -11.26 -7.91
N GLY A 193 -18.28 -11.56 -8.58
CA GLY A 193 -19.13 -10.60 -9.26
C GLY A 193 -19.97 -9.71 -8.35
N ASN A 194 -19.38 -9.11 -7.31
CA ASN A 194 -20.04 -8.15 -6.44
C ASN A 194 -19.24 -6.85 -6.34
N THR A 195 -19.77 -5.84 -7.02
CA THR A 195 -19.39 -4.43 -7.03
C THR A 195 -18.85 -3.91 -5.69
N MET A 196 -17.64 -3.33 -5.69
CA MET A 196 -17.21 -2.41 -4.63
C MET A 196 -18.12 -1.17 -4.65
N PRO A 197 -18.92 -0.89 -3.61
CA PRO A 197 -19.76 0.30 -3.58
C PRO A 197 -18.86 1.53 -3.40
N GLY A 198 -18.67 2.33 -4.45
CA GLY A 198 -17.96 3.61 -4.35
C GLY A 198 -17.16 4.11 -5.56
N MET A 199 -16.97 3.31 -6.61
CA MET A 199 -16.23 3.74 -7.82
C MET A 199 -17.10 3.81 -9.08
N THR A 200 -18.12 4.65 -9.04
CA THR A 200 -18.68 5.26 -10.27
C THR A 200 -17.76 6.39 -10.72
N GLY A 201 -16.77 6.07 -11.58
CA GLY A 201 -15.72 7.00 -11.99
C GLY A 201 -15.17 6.66 -13.37
N THR A 202 -15.97 6.99 -14.38
CA THR A 202 -15.68 7.14 -15.82
C THR A 202 -14.33 6.63 -16.36
N SER A 203 -14.40 5.62 -17.23
CA SER A 203 -13.32 5.22 -18.13
C SER A 203 -12.89 6.38 -19.03
N GLY A 204 -11.69 6.91 -18.78
CA GLY A 204 -11.06 7.99 -19.56
C GLY A 204 -9.55 7.97 -19.33
N ALA A 205 -8.84 7.11 -20.05
CA ALA A 205 -7.40 6.93 -19.87
C ALA A 205 -6.60 8.14 -20.38
N ASN A 206 -6.32 9.09 -19.48
CA ASN A 206 -5.27 10.10 -19.64
C ASN A 206 -4.50 10.25 -18.32
N THR A 207 -3.79 9.20 -17.92
CA THR A 207 -2.92 9.24 -16.74
C THR A 207 -1.54 9.77 -17.14
N THR A 208 -1.39 11.09 -17.07
CA THR A 208 -0.06 11.73 -17.07
C THR A 208 0.71 11.24 -15.83
N MET A 209 1.89 10.62 -16.02
CA MET A 209 2.74 10.22 -14.90
C MET A 209 3.29 11.45 -14.15
N PRO A 210 3.16 11.55 -12.82
CA PRO A 210 3.80 12.63 -12.06
C PRO A 210 5.28 12.29 -11.83
N GLY A 211 6.22 13.04 -12.44
CA GLY A 211 7.65 12.87 -12.12
C GLY A 211 8.67 13.18 -13.21
N MET A 212 8.53 14.26 -13.98
CA MET A 212 9.63 14.78 -14.81
C MET A 212 9.76 16.30 -14.68
N THR A 213 10.44 16.76 -13.64
CA THR A 213 10.96 18.14 -13.56
C THR A 213 12.20 18.28 -14.45
N GLY A 214 11.97 18.42 -15.75
CA GLY A 214 13.00 18.76 -16.74
C GLY A 214 12.71 20.12 -17.38
N THR A 215 13.38 21.17 -16.90
CA THR A 215 13.21 22.52 -17.45
C THR A 215 13.84 22.63 -18.84
N GLN A 216 13.03 22.61 -19.90
CA GLN A 216 13.43 23.14 -21.20
C GLN A 216 12.33 23.99 -21.82
N ARG A 217 12.70 25.23 -22.16
CA ARG A 217 11.80 26.31 -22.58
C ARG A 217 11.90 26.43 -24.10
N GLY A 218 10.83 26.07 -24.83
CA GLY A 218 10.83 26.03 -26.29
C GLY A 218 9.44 26.23 -26.90
N ASN A 219 9.08 27.50 -27.11
CA ASN A 219 8.00 27.94 -28.01
C ASN A 219 8.44 27.57 -29.47
N THR A 220 7.61 27.31 -30.49
CA THR A 220 6.27 27.84 -30.83
C THR A 220 5.62 27.01 -31.97
N THR A 221 4.32 27.20 -32.21
CA THR A 221 3.63 27.08 -33.53
C THR A 221 3.12 25.70 -34.01
N MET A 222 1.82 25.47 -33.76
CA MET A 222 0.90 24.79 -34.68
C MET A 222 0.40 25.79 -35.75
N PRO A 223 -0.04 25.39 -36.96
CA PRO A 223 -1.46 25.02 -37.17
C PRO A 223 -1.76 24.02 -38.32
N GLY A 224 -3.01 23.52 -38.39
CA GLY A 224 -3.52 22.88 -39.61
C GLY A 224 -4.72 21.93 -39.46
N MET A 225 -5.91 22.45 -39.14
CA MET A 225 -7.17 21.69 -39.34
C MET A 225 -7.59 21.76 -40.81
N THR A 226 -7.96 20.63 -41.42
CA THR A 226 -8.50 20.56 -42.79
C THR A 226 -10.03 20.59 -42.78
N GLY A 227 -10.63 21.49 -43.58
CA GLY A 227 -12.08 21.61 -43.70
C GLY A 227 -12.57 22.42 -44.91
N THR A 228 -13.20 21.71 -45.85
CA THR A 228 -14.37 22.15 -46.64
C THR A 228 -14.20 23.08 -47.87
N GLN A 229 -14.27 22.45 -49.07
CA GLN A 229 -14.99 22.80 -50.32
C GLN A 229 -14.75 24.10 -51.13
N GLY A 230 -14.78 23.91 -52.46
CA GLY A 230 -15.03 24.92 -53.52
C GLY A 230 -13.78 25.55 -54.12
N GLY A 231 -13.61 25.70 -55.44
CA GLY A 231 -14.42 25.23 -56.57
C GLY A 231 -13.92 25.85 -57.89
N SER A 232 -13.82 25.04 -58.96
CA SER A 232 -13.69 25.42 -60.39
C SER A 232 -12.56 26.36 -60.87
N ASN A 233 -11.76 25.84 -61.83
CA ASN A 233 -11.58 26.33 -63.21
C ASN A 233 -10.16 26.70 -63.73
N MET A 234 -9.93 26.35 -65.00
CA MET A 234 -8.92 26.82 -65.97
C MET A 234 -7.47 26.23 -66.01
N MET A 235 -7.26 25.38 -67.04
CA MET A 235 -6.03 25.21 -67.85
C MET A 235 -5.87 26.39 -68.86
N PRO A 236 -4.84 26.51 -69.75
CA PRO A 236 -3.76 25.56 -70.13
C PRO A 236 -2.32 26.15 -70.21
N GLY A 237 -1.31 25.30 -70.52
CA GLY A 237 0.02 25.74 -70.97
C GLY A 237 0.99 24.58 -71.26
N MET A 238 1.63 24.54 -72.43
CA MET A 238 2.45 23.41 -72.94
C MET A 238 3.92 23.78 -73.15
N ASN A 239 4.84 22.91 -72.69
CA ASN A 239 6.18 22.56 -73.23
C ASN A 239 6.94 21.75 -72.15
N GLY A 240 7.85 20.81 -72.43
CA GLY A 240 8.34 20.29 -73.69
C GLY A 240 9.68 19.55 -73.47
N THR A 241 9.64 18.22 -73.58
CA THR A 241 10.73 17.29 -74.00
C THR A 241 12.20 17.52 -73.60
N SER A 242 12.84 16.56 -72.91
CA SER A 242 13.97 15.74 -73.45
C SER A 242 14.73 14.90 -72.41
N GLY A 243 15.06 13.65 -72.75
CA GLY A 243 16.17 12.84 -72.16
C GLY A 243 15.96 12.30 -70.73
N GLY A 244 15.97 10.99 -70.44
CA GLY A 244 16.21 9.83 -71.29
C GLY A 244 17.64 9.32 -71.25
N ASN A 245 17.98 8.46 -70.26
CA ASN A 245 18.86 7.32 -70.50
C ASN A 245 18.63 6.19 -69.48
N THR A 246 18.57 4.95 -69.97
CA THR A 246 18.47 3.71 -69.19
C THR A 246 19.46 2.71 -69.74
N THR A 247 20.36 2.19 -68.89
CA THR A 247 21.21 1.03 -69.25
C THR A 247 21.57 0.18 -68.04
N THR A 248 20.96 -1.00 -67.99
CA THR A 248 21.52 -2.27 -67.48
C THR A 248 21.73 -3.17 -68.73
N PRO A 249 22.09 -4.48 -68.66
CA PRO A 249 22.70 -5.30 -67.59
C PRO A 249 23.94 -6.13 -68.08
N ALA A 250 24.58 -6.89 -67.18
CA ALA A 250 25.39 -8.10 -67.46
C ALA A 250 25.61 -8.88 -66.12
N THR A 251 25.08 -10.09 -65.87
CA THR A 251 25.56 -11.45 -66.26
C THR A 251 26.99 -11.78 -65.76
N THR A 252 27.35 -12.93 -65.16
CA THR A 252 26.70 -14.23 -64.84
C THR A 252 27.67 -15.08 -63.98
N GLY A 253 27.22 -16.12 -63.25
CA GLY A 253 28.03 -17.34 -63.03
C GLY A 253 28.32 -17.84 -61.60
N THR A 254 27.57 -18.85 -61.17
CA THR A 254 28.01 -20.00 -60.32
C THR A 254 28.26 -21.22 -61.26
N PRO A 255 28.83 -22.41 -60.88
CA PRO A 255 28.80 -23.05 -59.54
C PRO A 255 30.02 -23.94 -59.09
N THR A 256 29.88 -24.53 -57.88
CA THR A 256 30.37 -25.85 -57.39
C THR A 256 31.85 -26.26 -57.33
N SER A 257 32.28 -26.57 -56.09
CA SER A 257 32.90 -27.83 -55.62
C SER A 257 34.17 -28.41 -56.28
N ARG A 258 35.26 -28.40 -55.50
CA ARG A 258 35.93 -29.64 -55.06
C ARG A 258 36.64 -29.44 -53.72
#